data_AF-B7K5V4-F1
#
_entry.id   AF-B7K5V4-F1
#
_cell.length_a   1.000
_cell.length_b   1.000
_cell.length_c   1.000
_cell.angle_alpha   90.00
_cell.angle_beta   90.00
_cell.angle_gamma   90.00
#
_symmetry.space_group_name_H-M   'P 1'
#
loop_
_entity.id
_entity.type
_entity.pdbx_description
1 polymer ?
#
loop_
_entity_poly.entity_id
_entity_poly.type
_entity_poly.pdbx_seq_one_letter_code
_entity_poly.pdbx_strand_id
1 'polypeptide(L)'
;MKFIVKSILLILSKNSVYLPVLMTSLILFFILLIQPVQGEPLINESSFSACNFADPIEITRPNSEGEATQVSLGISLLDIVQLNEIRETFDSKFFMELKWQDIRLSKALQNQALPYCHIAIDRIWHPQTYIFNHRKLTTEFDKIVTIDWQGIVTYKQIFDAEVGSFLDFKKFPFDSQNLSIKIIILNLEPKDIQLVENQQVNRLSNKLSFVGWSVSAARTRTETENIELLQKSRTLFAFEIDVKRESRFILWKSLLPVTIIVLVTYLVFWLEPTVIIPQVALSSITLISVITYQLNLSFQRPQIPYLTAEDIFLIGSILLIVLALIETIVSYNLAQGKFKYMGLQIDIVFRWLFPILLLGLMLFAFL
;
A
#
# COMPACT_ATOMS: atom_id res chain seq x y z
N MET A 1 24.98 -3.27 35.90
CA MET A 1 25.61 -1.93 35.91
C MET A 1 26.53 -1.65 37.11
N LYS A 2 26.30 -2.19 38.31
CA LYS A 2 27.15 -1.93 39.50
C LYS A 2 28.48 -2.71 39.59
N PHE A 3 28.66 -3.80 38.82
CA PHE A 3 29.90 -4.60 38.84
C PHE A 3 31.00 -4.04 37.92
N ILE A 4 30.62 -3.50 36.77
CA ILE A 4 31.56 -2.93 35.78
C ILE A 4 32.22 -1.65 36.32
N VAL A 5 31.46 -0.82 37.04
CA VAL A 5 31.97 0.42 37.66
C VAL A 5 33.01 0.13 38.74
N LYS A 6 32.85 -0.95 39.51
CA LYS A 6 33.76 -1.31 40.61
C LYS A 6 35.09 -1.89 40.10
N SER A 7 35.08 -2.64 38.99
CA SER A 7 36.30 -3.13 38.33
C SER A 7 37.09 -2.01 37.64
N ILE A 8 36.42 -1.02 37.06
CA ILE A 8 37.07 0.13 36.42
C ILE A 8 37.72 1.06 37.47
N LEU A 9 37.07 1.28 38.61
CA LEU A 9 37.63 2.07 39.71
C LEU A 9 38.87 1.44 40.36
N LEU A 10 38.95 0.10 40.39
CA LEU A 10 40.13 -0.60 40.93
C LEU A 10 41.35 -0.53 39.99
N ILE A 11 41.11 -0.44 38.67
CA ILE A 11 42.16 -0.27 37.65
C ILE A 11 42.67 1.19 37.64
N LEU A 12 41.80 2.16 37.93
CA LEU A 12 42.15 3.59 37.99
C LEU A 12 42.92 3.99 39.26
N SER A 13 42.85 3.20 40.34
CA SER A 13 43.56 3.47 41.61
C SER A 13 45.07 3.23 41.55
N LYS A 14 45.60 2.55 40.52
CA LYS A 14 46.98 2.03 40.54
C LYS A 14 47.99 2.72 39.62
N ASN A 15 47.58 3.71 38.83
CA ASN A 15 48.48 4.44 37.93
C ASN A 15 48.14 5.94 37.88
N SER A 16 48.79 6.75 38.73
CA SER A 16 48.50 8.19 38.87
C SER A 16 48.98 9.08 37.71
N VAL A 17 49.52 8.49 36.64
CA VAL A 17 50.08 9.24 35.50
C VAL A 17 49.07 9.46 34.37
N TYR A 18 48.00 8.64 34.29
CA TYR A 18 47.01 8.73 33.19
C TYR A 18 45.74 9.52 33.54
N LEU A 19 45.54 9.85 34.82
CA LEU A 19 44.37 10.61 35.28
C LEU A 19 44.26 12.02 34.65
N PRO A 20 45.35 12.82 34.49
CA PRO A 20 45.23 14.13 33.87
C PRO A 20 44.99 14.03 32.35
N VAL A 21 45.53 13.02 31.67
CA VAL A 21 45.35 12.80 30.22
C VAL A 21 43.92 12.32 29.90
N LEU A 22 43.34 11.49 30.76
CA LEU A 22 41.95 11.05 30.62
C LEU A 22 40.96 12.19 30.90
N MET A 23 41.25 13.04 31.90
CA MET A 23 40.44 14.23 32.19
C MET A 23 40.52 15.27 31.08
N THR A 24 41.70 15.55 30.51
CA THR A 24 41.81 16.49 29.38
C THR A 24 41.13 15.95 28.12
N SER A 25 41.21 14.64 27.86
CA SER A 25 40.49 13.99 26.76
C SER A 25 38.96 14.04 26.93
N LEU A 26 38.45 13.80 28.14
CA LEU A 26 37.03 13.91 28.47
C LEU A 26 36.51 15.35 28.38
N ILE A 27 37.32 16.33 28.79
CA ILE A 27 36.97 17.76 28.67
C ILE A 27 36.97 18.20 27.21
N LEU A 28 37.94 17.76 26.39
CA LEU A 28 37.93 18.03 24.95
C LEU A 28 36.72 17.40 24.26
N PHE A 29 36.34 16.17 24.66
CA PHE A 29 35.17 15.48 24.14
C PHE A 29 33.86 16.19 24.52
N PHE A 30 33.77 16.72 25.74
CA PHE A 30 32.62 17.52 26.16
C PHE A 30 32.56 18.90 25.49
N ILE A 31 33.71 19.53 25.23
CA ILE A 31 33.78 20.80 24.47
C ILE A 31 33.39 20.57 23.00
N LEU A 32 33.75 19.43 22.40
CA LEU A 32 33.31 19.03 21.06
C LEU A 32 31.80 18.72 21.00
N LEU A 33 31.20 18.25 22.09
CA LEU A 33 29.74 18.05 22.20
C LEU A 33 28.93 19.33 22.48
N ILE A 34 29.58 20.39 22.98
CA ILE A 34 28.94 21.69 23.30
C ILE A 34 29.16 22.72 22.18
N GLN A 35 29.96 22.44 21.15
CA GLN A 35 30.00 23.30 19.97
C GLN A 35 28.58 23.39 19.40
N PRO A 36 27.96 24.58 19.36
CA PRO A 36 26.69 24.72 18.66
C PRO A 36 26.99 24.33 17.22
N VAL A 37 26.35 23.26 16.76
CA VAL A 37 26.27 22.98 15.32
C VAL A 37 25.54 24.19 14.76
N GLN A 38 26.29 25.17 14.27
CA GLN A 38 25.80 26.12 13.30
C GLN A 38 25.47 25.26 12.08
N GLY A 39 24.27 24.69 12.08
CA GLY A 39 23.62 24.36 10.85
C GLY A 39 23.59 25.67 10.09
N GLU A 40 24.39 25.76 9.03
CA GLU A 40 24.03 26.68 7.95
C GLU A 40 22.56 26.41 7.65
N PRO A 41 21.67 27.42 7.72
CA PRO A 41 20.36 27.26 7.14
C PRO A 41 20.58 27.00 5.65
N LEU A 42 20.53 25.73 5.26
CA LEU A 42 20.30 25.33 3.89
C LEU A 42 18.90 25.83 3.56
N ILE A 43 18.89 27.05 3.03
CA ILE A 43 17.85 27.86 2.40
C ILE A 43 18.08 29.28 2.97
N ASN A 44 18.93 30.05 2.29
CA ASN A 44 18.60 31.47 2.15
C ASN A 44 17.15 31.46 1.65
N GLU A 45 16.21 31.95 2.46
CA GLU A 45 14.92 32.40 1.94
C GLU A 45 15.27 33.43 0.87
N SER A 46 15.40 32.99 -0.37
CA SER A 46 15.32 33.86 -1.52
C SER A 46 14.01 34.60 -1.30
N SER A 47 14.11 35.89 -0.99
CA SER A 47 12.99 36.78 -0.74
C SER A 47 11.96 36.57 -1.84
N PHE A 48 10.96 35.76 -1.55
CA PHE A 48 9.91 35.47 -2.51
C PHE A 48 9.19 36.80 -2.74
N SER A 49 9.22 37.29 -3.97
CA SER A 49 8.55 38.53 -4.32
C SER A 49 7.04 38.33 -4.19
N ALA A 50 6.44 38.94 -3.18
CA ALA A 50 4.98 38.93 -3.02
C ALA A 50 4.33 39.70 -4.17
N CYS A 51 3.21 39.19 -4.68
CA CYS A 51 2.41 39.90 -5.68
C CYS A 51 1.81 41.16 -5.06
N ASN A 52 2.05 42.30 -5.67
CA ASN A 52 1.51 43.58 -5.21
C ASN A 52 0.45 44.08 -6.20
N PHE A 53 -0.83 44.04 -5.82
CA PHE A 53 -1.90 44.54 -6.67
C PHE A 53 -2.34 45.91 -6.18
N ALA A 54 -2.49 46.86 -7.10
CA ALA A 54 -2.97 48.20 -6.77
C ALA A 54 -4.44 48.18 -6.31
N ASP A 55 -5.26 47.34 -6.94
CA ASP A 55 -6.68 47.18 -6.66
C ASP A 55 -7.03 45.74 -6.22
N PRO A 56 -8.10 45.55 -5.44
CA PRO A 56 -8.62 44.22 -5.14
C PRO A 56 -9.06 43.49 -6.42
N ILE A 57 -8.63 42.24 -6.58
CA ILE A 57 -9.01 41.40 -7.71
C ILE A 57 -10.34 40.70 -7.39
N GLU A 58 -11.24 40.65 -8.37
CA GLU A 58 -12.48 39.88 -8.25
C GLU A 58 -12.20 38.37 -8.09
N ILE A 59 -12.80 37.76 -7.08
CA ILE A 59 -12.69 36.32 -6.76
C ILE A 59 -13.73 35.51 -7.57
N THR A 60 -14.17 36.04 -8.71
CA THR A 60 -15.10 35.39 -9.63
C THR A 60 -14.34 34.53 -10.64
N ARG A 61 -15.01 33.51 -11.21
CA ARG A 61 -14.44 32.63 -12.23
C ARG A 61 -13.87 33.45 -13.40
N PRO A 62 -12.63 33.19 -13.84
CA PRO A 62 -12.10 33.76 -15.08
C PRO A 62 -13.02 33.40 -16.24
N ASN A 63 -13.44 34.40 -17.01
CA ASN A 63 -14.43 34.24 -18.08
C ASN A 63 -15.78 33.67 -17.58
N SER A 64 -16.31 34.19 -16.48
CA SER A 64 -17.56 33.73 -15.85
C SER A 64 -18.74 33.58 -16.82
N GLU A 65 -18.85 34.45 -17.82
CA GLU A 65 -19.91 34.45 -18.85
C GLU A 65 -19.50 33.76 -20.18
N GLY A 66 -18.26 33.29 -20.27
CA GLY A 66 -17.69 32.68 -21.48
C GLY A 66 -17.50 31.17 -21.36
N GLU A 67 -16.57 30.66 -22.16
CA GLU A 67 -16.23 29.23 -22.21
C GLU A 67 -15.74 28.66 -20.87
N ALA A 68 -15.73 27.33 -20.77
CA ALA A 68 -15.24 26.60 -19.61
C ALA A 68 -13.78 27.01 -19.31
N THR A 69 -13.47 27.26 -18.03
CA THR A 69 -12.11 27.60 -17.63
C THR A 69 -11.26 26.34 -17.72
N GLN A 70 -10.19 26.36 -18.52
CA GLN A 70 -9.25 25.25 -18.58
C GLN A 70 -8.34 25.26 -17.35
N VAL A 71 -8.34 24.14 -16.63
CA VAL A 71 -7.48 23.94 -15.46
C VAL A 71 -6.67 22.68 -15.69
N SER A 72 -5.36 22.86 -15.83
CA SER A 72 -4.40 21.78 -15.89
C SER A 72 -4.21 21.20 -14.48
N LEU A 73 -4.41 19.89 -14.32
CA LEU A 73 -4.24 19.19 -13.05
C LEU A 73 -3.24 18.05 -13.21
N GLY A 74 -2.27 17.99 -12.29
CA GLY A 74 -1.27 16.94 -12.25
C GLY A 74 -1.07 16.40 -10.84
N ILE A 75 -0.86 15.09 -10.73
CA ILE A 75 -0.52 14.41 -9.48
C ILE A 75 0.80 13.67 -9.66
N SER A 76 1.77 13.95 -8.79
CA SER A 76 2.99 13.16 -8.67
C SER A 76 2.91 12.32 -7.40
N LEU A 77 2.93 11.01 -7.54
CA LEU A 77 2.97 10.09 -6.40
C LEU A 77 4.38 10.09 -5.81
N LEU A 78 4.49 10.50 -4.54
CA LEU A 78 5.78 10.60 -3.83
C LEU A 78 6.09 9.30 -3.09
N ASP A 79 5.10 8.76 -2.38
CA ASP A 79 5.22 7.51 -1.63
C ASP A 79 3.86 6.80 -1.44
N ILE A 80 3.92 5.48 -1.25
CA ILE A 80 2.82 4.67 -0.72
C ILE A 80 3.39 3.95 0.50
N VAL A 81 2.88 4.28 1.68
CA VAL A 81 3.45 3.76 2.94
C VAL A 81 2.96 2.34 3.19
N GLN A 82 1.65 2.11 3.09
CA GLN A 82 1.04 0.82 3.34
C GLN A 82 -0.32 0.68 2.64
N LEU A 83 -0.71 -0.56 2.39
CA LEU A 83 -2.07 -0.94 1.99
C LEU A 83 -2.73 -1.68 3.16
N ASN A 84 -3.85 -1.15 3.62
CA ASN A 84 -4.70 -1.78 4.63
C ASN A 84 -5.85 -2.52 3.95
N GLU A 85 -5.70 -3.84 3.86
CA GLU A 85 -6.64 -4.73 3.18
C GLU A 85 -8.00 -4.85 3.90
N ILE A 86 -8.03 -4.75 5.24
CA ILE A 86 -9.27 -4.82 6.04
C ILE A 86 -10.11 -3.56 5.81
N ARG A 87 -9.44 -2.41 5.86
CA ARG A 87 -10.09 -1.11 5.73
C ARG A 87 -10.30 -0.73 4.28
N GLU A 88 -9.73 -1.45 3.31
CA GLU A 88 -9.73 -1.07 1.90
C GLU A 88 -9.17 0.36 1.72
N THR A 89 -8.05 0.64 2.38
CA THR A 89 -7.36 1.95 2.31
C THR A 89 -5.88 1.80 2.03
N PHE A 90 -5.29 2.82 1.43
CA PHE A 90 -3.84 2.94 1.30
C PHE A 90 -3.39 4.32 1.77
N ASP A 91 -2.24 4.35 2.44
CA ASP A 91 -1.62 5.58 2.90
C ASP A 91 -0.67 6.07 1.82
N SER A 92 -0.90 7.29 1.33
CA SER A 92 -0.16 7.86 0.21
C SER A 92 0.29 9.29 0.51
N LYS A 93 1.53 9.56 0.11
CA LYS A 93 2.04 10.91 -0.05
C LYS A 93 2.08 11.27 -1.51
N PHE A 94 1.43 12.37 -1.87
CA PHE A 94 1.41 12.84 -3.26
C PHE A 94 1.48 14.36 -3.34
N PHE A 95 2.11 14.82 -4.41
CA PHE A 95 2.17 16.22 -4.79
C PHE A 95 1.09 16.51 -5.82
N MET A 96 0.35 17.59 -5.61
CA MET A 96 -0.68 18.07 -6.53
C MET A 96 -0.27 19.43 -7.09
N GLU A 97 -0.38 19.57 -8.42
CA GLU A 97 -0.21 20.85 -9.12
C GLU A 97 -1.50 21.19 -9.87
N LEU A 98 -1.98 22.43 -9.72
CA LEU A 98 -3.00 23.02 -10.57
C LEU A 98 -2.40 24.21 -11.32
N LYS A 99 -2.74 24.33 -12.60
CA LYS A 99 -2.37 25.47 -13.44
C LYS A 99 -3.57 25.98 -14.22
N TRP A 100 -3.82 27.28 -14.13
CA TRP A 100 -4.85 27.94 -14.93
C TRP A 100 -4.39 29.34 -15.30
N GLN A 101 -5.02 29.93 -16.31
CA GLN A 101 -4.72 31.29 -16.75
C GLN A 101 -5.84 32.24 -16.34
N ASP A 102 -5.46 33.37 -15.74
CA ASP A 102 -6.35 34.51 -15.50
C ASP A 102 -5.69 35.79 -16.04
N ILE A 103 -6.19 36.25 -17.19
CA ILE A 103 -5.66 37.42 -17.90
C ILE A 103 -5.79 38.71 -17.06
N ARG A 104 -6.74 38.77 -16.12
CA ARG A 104 -6.90 39.93 -15.22
C ARG A 104 -5.67 40.11 -14.34
N LEU A 105 -5.04 39.01 -13.92
CA LEU A 105 -3.83 39.02 -13.11
C LEU A 105 -2.62 39.54 -13.91
N SER A 106 -2.51 39.17 -15.19
CA SER A 106 -1.46 39.69 -16.08
C SER A 106 -1.54 41.21 -16.21
N LYS A 107 -2.75 41.76 -16.39
CA LYS A 107 -2.98 43.22 -16.44
C LYS A 107 -2.61 43.91 -15.12
N ALA A 108 -2.98 43.31 -13.98
CA ALA A 108 -2.67 43.85 -12.67
C ALA A 108 -1.16 43.83 -12.35
N LEU A 109 -0.40 42.92 -12.97
CA LEU A 109 1.04 42.77 -12.82
C LEU A 109 1.86 43.48 -13.92
N GLN A 110 1.22 44.15 -14.88
CA GLN A 110 1.86 44.67 -16.09
C GLN A 110 3.03 45.63 -15.83
N ASN A 111 3.03 46.32 -14.69
CA ASN A 111 4.08 47.26 -14.29
C ASN A 111 5.18 46.64 -13.40
N GLN A 112 5.15 45.33 -13.17
CA GLN A 112 6.11 44.62 -12.33
C GLN A 112 7.05 43.79 -13.20
N ALA A 113 8.35 44.09 -13.14
CA ALA A 113 9.38 43.32 -13.83
C ALA A 113 9.78 42.06 -13.05
N LEU A 114 8.80 41.24 -12.67
CA LEU A 114 9.02 39.98 -11.94
C LEU A 114 8.74 38.79 -12.86
N PRO A 115 9.62 37.76 -12.90
CA PRO A 115 9.35 36.55 -13.67
C PRO A 115 8.14 35.78 -13.10
N TYR A 116 8.00 35.80 -11.76
CA TYR A 116 6.83 35.32 -11.02
C TYR A 116 6.75 36.01 -9.65
N CYS A 117 5.58 35.93 -9.01
CA CYS A 117 5.35 36.43 -7.66
C CYS A 117 4.49 35.47 -6.84
N HIS A 118 4.58 35.54 -5.51
CA HIS A 118 3.83 34.71 -4.57
C HIS A 118 2.58 35.41 -4.06
N ILE A 119 1.49 34.66 -3.90
CA ILE A 119 0.22 35.21 -3.39
C ILE A 119 -0.47 34.21 -2.45
N ALA A 120 -1.25 34.73 -1.51
CA ALA A 120 -2.19 33.91 -0.76
C ALA A 120 -3.40 33.52 -1.66
N ILE A 121 -3.76 32.24 -1.66
CA ILE A 121 -4.79 31.68 -2.58
C ILE A 121 -6.17 32.30 -2.41
N ASP A 122 -6.49 32.81 -1.23
CA ASP A 122 -7.74 33.46 -0.86
C ASP A 122 -7.90 34.85 -1.49
N ARG A 123 -6.81 35.46 -1.97
CA ARG A 123 -6.82 36.75 -2.66
C ARG A 123 -7.19 36.66 -4.14
N ILE A 124 -7.29 35.45 -4.70
CA ILE A 124 -7.61 35.20 -6.10
C ILE A 124 -8.66 34.11 -6.25
N TRP A 125 -9.35 34.11 -7.39
CA TRP A 125 -10.19 32.98 -7.72
C TRP A 125 -9.36 31.70 -7.87
N HIS A 126 -9.91 30.59 -7.38
CA HIS A 126 -9.33 29.26 -7.55
C HIS A 126 -10.42 28.18 -7.59
N PRO A 127 -10.22 27.10 -8.36
CA PRO A 127 -11.11 25.95 -8.32
C PRO A 127 -11.00 25.24 -6.95
N GLN A 128 -12.14 24.92 -6.32
CA GLN A 128 -12.17 24.24 -5.02
C GLN A 128 -11.98 22.73 -5.24
N THR A 129 -10.74 22.26 -5.14
CA THR A 129 -10.41 20.83 -5.20
C THR A 129 -10.67 20.14 -3.87
N TYR A 130 -11.24 18.93 -3.93
CA TYR A 130 -11.46 18.07 -2.77
C TYR A 130 -11.04 16.64 -3.11
N ILE A 131 -10.31 15.98 -2.21
CA ILE A 131 -9.95 14.57 -2.40
C ILE A 131 -11.17 13.72 -2.01
N PHE A 132 -11.90 13.23 -3.00
CA PHE A 132 -13.23 12.65 -2.82
C PHE A 132 -13.24 11.39 -1.96
N ASN A 133 -12.23 10.53 -2.11
CA ASN A 133 -12.13 9.24 -1.43
C ASN A 133 -11.14 9.23 -0.26
N HIS A 134 -10.80 10.39 0.34
CA HIS A 134 -9.96 10.40 1.54
C HIS A 134 -10.75 9.93 2.78
N ARG A 135 -10.07 9.28 3.71
CA ARG A 135 -10.54 9.01 5.07
C ARG A 135 -9.85 9.89 6.10
N LYS A 136 -8.57 10.17 5.87
CA LYS A 136 -7.77 11.09 6.66
C LYS A 136 -6.90 11.90 5.70
N LEU A 137 -6.79 13.19 5.97
CA LEU A 137 -6.03 14.10 5.14
C LEU A 137 -5.23 15.04 6.04
N THR A 138 -3.93 15.10 5.80
CA THR A 138 -3.01 16.03 6.43
C THR A 138 -2.17 16.70 5.34
N THR A 139 -1.84 17.97 5.57
CA THR A 139 -1.00 18.75 4.65
C THR A 139 0.37 18.92 5.29
N GLU A 140 1.42 18.45 4.62
CA GLU A 140 2.78 18.45 5.19
C GLU A 140 3.43 19.85 5.13
N PHE A 141 3.09 20.63 4.10
CA PHE A 141 3.60 21.98 3.89
C PHE A 141 2.47 22.96 3.52
N ASP A 142 2.75 24.24 3.75
CA ASP A 142 1.92 25.32 3.25
C ASP A 142 1.83 25.26 1.73
N LYS A 143 0.63 25.55 1.21
CA LYS A 143 0.39 25.68 -0.22
C LYS A 143 1.24 26.80 -0.81
N ILE A 144 1.88 26.52 -1.94
CA ILE A 144 2.66 27.51 -2.69
C ILE A 144 1.84 27.93 -3.90
N VAL A 145 1.59 29.23 -4.01
CA VAL A 145 0.85 29.80 -5.15
C VAL A 145 1.68 30.89 -5.79
N THR A 146 1.96 30.72 -7.07
CA THR A 146 2.74 31.67 -7.85
C THR A 146 1.96 32.15 -9.06
N ILE A 147 2.13 33.41 -9.43
CA ILE A 147 1.58 34.00 -10.65
C ILE A 147 2.74 34.48 -11.52
N ASP A 148 2.73 34.12 -12.80
CA ASP A 148 3.70 34.64 -13.77
C ASP A 148 3.18 35.89 -14.50
N TRP A 149 4.05 36.51 -15.30
CA TRP A 149 3.72 37.71 -16.07
C TRP A 149 2.58 37.50 -17.10
N GLN A 150 2.32 36.26 -17.51
CA GLN A 150 1.22 35.89 -18.43
C GLN A 150 -0.12 35.71 -17.71
N GLY A 151 -0.13 35.82 -16.37
CA GLY A 151 -1.31 35.56 -15.54
C GLY A 151 -1.58 34.07 -15.36
N ILE A 152 -0.59 33.20 -15.59
CA ILE A 152 -0.70 31.77 -15.28
C ILE A 152 -0.48 31.62 -13.78
N VAL A 153 -1.51 31.12 -13.11
CA VAL A 153 -1.45 30.76 -11.70
C VAL A 153 -1.03 29.31 -11.59
N THR A 154 -0.01 29.06 -10.77
CA THR A 154 0.43 27.72 -10.41
C THR A 154 0.19 27.50 -8.91
N TYR A 155 -0.64 26.53 -8.59
CA TYR A 155 -0.91 26.06 -7.24
C TYR A 155 -0.17 24.75 -6.99
N LYS A 156 0.52 24.64 -5.85
CA LYS A 156 1.28 23.45 -5.47
C LYS A 156 1.02 23.09 -4.02
N GLN A 157 0.75 21.82 -3.75
CA GLN A 157 0.60 21.30 -2.39
C GLN A 157 0.99 19.82 -2.29
N ILE A 158 1.56 19.43 -1.15
CA ILE A 158 1.83 18.03 -0.80
C ILE A 158 0.78 17.58 0.22
N PHE A 159 0.20 16.42 -0.05
CA PHE A 159 -0.76 15.76 0.82
C PHE A 159 -0.19 14.47 1.38
N ASP A 160 -0.48 14.21 2.64
CA ASP A 160 -0.35 12.92 3.30
C ASP A 160 -1.79 12.45 3.62
N ALA A 161 -2.24 11.41 2.92
CA ALA A 161 -3.64 11.00 2.91
C ALA A 161 -3.79 9.49 3.10
N GLU A 162 -4.74 9.10 3.96
CA GLU A 162 -5.33 7.76 3.94
C GLU A 162 -6.47 7.78 2.91
N VAL A 163 -6.33 7.03 1.83
CA VAL A 163 -7.25 7.04 0.68
C VAL A 163 -7.96 5.70 0.57
N GLY A 164 -9.28 5.73 0.42
CA GLY A 164 -10.11 4.53 0.20
C GLY A 164 -10.02 4.06 -1.24
N SER A 165 -9.85 2.75 -1.44
CA SER A 165 -9.87 2.13 -2.76
C SER A 165 -10.51 0.76 -2.68
N PHE A 166 -11.31 0.41 -3.68
CA PHE A 166 -11.87 -0.94 -3.77
C PHE A 166 -10.75 -1.95 -4.10
N LEU A 167 -10.72 -3.08 -3.38
CA LEU A 167 -9.71 -4.13 -3.53
C LEU A 167 -10.39 -5.48 -3.82
N ASP A 168 -9.83 -6.26 -4.75
CA ASP A 168 -10.32 -7.61 -5.10
C ASP A 168 -9.24 -8.67 -4.85
N PHE A 169 -9.42 -9.45 -3.78
CA PHE A 169 -8.48 -10.48 -3.35
C PHE A 169 -8.83 -11.90 -3.85
N LYS A 170 -9.80 -12.07 -4.76
CA LYS A 170 -10.19 -13.42 -5.23
C LYS A 170 -9.00 -14.24 -5.73
N LYS A 171 -8.06 -13.59 -6.40
CA LYS A 171 -6.85 -14.21 -6.96
C LYS A 171 -5.66 -14.24 -5.98
N PHE A 172 -5.85 -13.91 -4.71
CA PHE A 172 -4.78 -13.94 -3.72
C PHE A 172 -4.10 -15.34 -3.68
N PRO A 173 -2.76 -15.42 -3.71
CA PRO A 173 -1.78 -14.34 -3.56
C PRO A 173 -1.27 -13.71 -4.86
N PHE A 174 -1.83 -14.06 -6.02
CA PHE A 174 -1.41 -13.60 -7.35
C PHE A 174 -2.22 -12.41 -7.86
N ASP A 175 -2.85 -11.67 -6.97
CA ASP A 175 -3.73 -10.56 -7.25
C ASP A 175 -2.98 -9.30 -7.74
N SER A 176 -3.72 -8.44 -8.42
CA SER A 176 -3.31 -7.10 -8.82
C SER A 176 -4.45 -6.15 -8.49
N GLN A 177 -4.10 -4.97 -7.98
CA GLN A 177 -5.07 -3.99 -7.51
C GLN A 177 -4.90 -2.69 -8.30
N ASN A 178 -6.00 -1.97 -8.47
CA ASN A 178 -6.00 -0.63 -9.03
C ASN A 178 -6.36 0.34 -7.90
N LEU A 179 -5.34 1.04 -7.40
CA LEU A 179 -5.50 2.05 -6.35
C LEU A 179 -5.87 3.37 -7.02
N SER A 180 -6.83 4.11 -6.48
CA SER A 180 -7.26 5.39 -7.08
C SER A 180 -7.21 6.54 -6.08
N ILE A 181 -6.65 7.67 -6.51
CA ILE A 181 -6.80 8.97 -5.83
C ILE A 181 -7.78 9.79 -6.65
N LYS A 182 -8.94 10.13 -6.07
CA LYS A 182 -10.01 10.85 -6.77
C LYS A 182 -10.06 12.29 -6.28
N ILE A 183 -9.90 13.25 -7.18
CA ILE A 183 -10.03 14.69 -6.91
C ILE A 183 -11.29 15.18 -7.60
N ILE A 184 -12.14 15.89 -6.86
CA ILE A 184 -13.36 16.47 -7.38
C ILE A 184 -13.31 17.99 -7.26
N ILE A 185 -13.88 18.69 -8.25
CA ILE A 185 -14.06 20.14 -8.18
C ILE A 185 -15.46 20.40 -7.62
N LEU A 186 -15.57 20.99 -6.43
CA LEU A 186 -16.85 21.10 -5.71
C LEU A 186 -17.72 22.29 -6.15
N ASN A 187 -17.09 23.42 -6.50
CA ASN A 187 -17.77 24.69 -6.70
C ASN A 187 -18.21 24.96 -8.15
N LEU A 188 -17.93 24.06 -9.10
CA LEU A 188 -18.15 24.27 -10.54
C LEU A 188 -18.86 23.06 -11.17
N GLU A 189 -19.69 23.31 -12.18
CA GLU A 189 -20.31 22.26 -13.00
C GLU A 189 -19.37 21.88 -14.16
N PRO A 190 -19.51 20.69 -14.77
CA PRO A 190 -18.66 20.25 -15.88
C PRO A 190 -18.66 21.19 -17.10
N LYS A 191 -19.69 22.03 -17.25
CA LYS A 191 -19.78 23.05 -18.31
C LYS A 191 -18.91 24.29 -18.04
N ASP A 192 -18.56 24.55 -16.78
CA ASP A 192 -17.85 25.75 -16.33
C ASP A 192 -16.34 25.52 -16.19
N ILE A 193 -15.91 24.25 -16.13
CA ILE A 193 -14.51 23.85 -15.97
C ILE A 193 -14.15 22.65 -16.84
N GLN A 194 -13.03 22.77 -17.54
CA GLN A 194 -12.43 21.68 -18.30
C GLN A 194 -11.10 21.30 -17.64
N LEU A 195 -11.02 20.08 -17.09
CA LEU A 195 -9.75 19.57 -16.56
C LEU A 195 -8.89 19.04 -17.71
N VAL A 196 -7.64 19.48 -17.75
CA VAL A 196 -6.64 19.03 -18.71
C VAL A 196 -5.54 18.30 -17.97
N GLU A 197 -5.19 17.11 -18.42
CA GLU A 197 -4.13 16.32 -17.82
C GLU A 197 -2.76 17.01 -17.96
N ASN A 198 -2.01 17.13 -16.86
CA ASN A 198 -0.61 17.54 -16.90
C ASN A 198 0.35 16.33 -16.90
N GLN A 199 0.66 15.81 -18.09
CA GLN A 199 1.55 14.65 -18.25
C GLN A 199 2.97 14.89 -17.72
N GLN A 200 3.44 16.13 -17.65
CA GLN A 200 4.78 16.42 -17.12
C GLN A 200 4.85 16.24 -15.60
N VAL A 201 3.73 16.41 -14.91
CA VAL A 201 3.62 16.26 -13.45
C VAL A 201 3.14 14.86 -13.08
N ASN A 202 2.35 14.20 -13.93
CA ASN A 202 1.88 12.83 -13.73
C ASN A 202 3.04 11.84 -13.82
N ARG A 203 3.79 11.75 -12.72
CA ARG A 203 4.98 10.92 -12.60
C ARG A 203 4.86 10.02 -11.39
N LEU A 204 5.28 8.79 -11.57
CA LEU A 204 5.64 7.88 -10.50
C LEU A 204 7.07 8.22 -10.09
N SER A 205 7.32 8.36 -8.79
CA SER A 205 8.70 8.37 -8.29
C SER A 205 9.41 7.07 -8.69
N ASN A 206 10.68 7.18 -9.10
CA ASN A 206 11.46 6.09 -9.72
C ASN A 206 11.69 4.86 -8.81
N LYS A 207 11.27 4.89 -7.54
CA LYS A 207 11.41 3.80 -6.56
C LYS A 207 10.15 3.62 -5.71
N LEU A 208 8.97 3.63 -6.32
CA LEU A 208 7.73 3.30 -5.63
C LEU A 208 7.58 1.78 -5.57
N SER A 209 8.13 1.19 -4.53
CA SER A 209 7.82 -0.17 -4.11
C SER A 209 7.60 -0.14 -2.61
N PHE A 210 6.45 -0.62 -2.15
CA PHE A 210 6.12 -0.70 -0.74
C PHE A 210 5.95 -2.15 -0.33
N VAL A 211 5.89 -2.41 0.98
CA VAL A 211 6.05 -3.77 1.51
C VAL A 211 5.04 -4.74 0.88
N GLY A 212 5.55 -5.70 0.11
CA GLY A 212 4.76 -6.76 -0.53
C GLY A 212 4.12 -6.41 -1.87
N TRP A 213 4.39 -5.23 -2.45
CA TRP A 213 3.77 -4.77 -3.70
C TRP A 213 4.76 -4.07 -4.63
N SER A 214 4.62 -4.31 -5.93
CA SER A 214 5.29 -3.56 -7.00
C SER A 214 4.31 -2.67 -7.74
N VAL A 215 4.70 -1.41 -7.97
CA VAL A 215 3.94 -0.48 -8.82
C VAL A 215 4.29 -0.78 -10.28
N SER A 216 3.27 -1.03 -11.10
CA SER A 216 3.42 -1.43 -12.50
C SER A 216 3.18 -0.27 -13.47
N ALA A 217 2.12 0.51 -13.25
CA ALA A 217 1.75 1.64 -14.08
C ALA A 217 0.92 2.66 -13.29
N ALA A 218 0.85 3.89 -13.81
CA ALA A 218 -0.13 4.86 -13.39
C ALA A 218 -0.77 5.51 -14.61
N ARG A 219 -2.05 5.83 -14.49
CA ARG A 219 -2.83 6.47 -15.55
C ARG A 219 -3.82 7.45 -14.92
N THR A 220 -4.27 8.41 -15.71
CA THR A 220 -5.27 9.37 -15.25
C THR A 220 -6.52 9.28 -16.09
N ARG A 221 -7.66 9.59 -15.46
CA ARG A 221 -8.97 9.62 -16.10
C ARG A 221 -9.73 10.83 -15.59
N THR A 222 -10.48 11.48 -16.48
CA THR A 222 -11.40 12.54 -16.11
C THR A 222 -12.81 12.07 -16.42
N GLU A 223 -13.68 12.12 -15.43
CA GLU A 223 -15.05 11.62 -15.48
C GLU A 223 -16.01 12.66 -14.91
N THR A 224 -17.30 12.52 -15.22
CA THR A 224 -18.35 13.32 -14.61
C THR A 224 -19.06 12.48 -13.56
N GLU A 225 -18.98 12.91 -12.30
CA GLU A 225 -19.58 12.21 -11.17
C GLU A 225 -20.82 12.96 -10.68
N ASN A 226 -21.92 12.24 -10.48
CA ASN A 226 -23.12 12.80 -9.88
C ASN A 226 -23.03 12.71 -8.35
N ILE A 227 -22.85 13.85 -7.69
CA ILE A 227 -22.81 13.88 -6.23
C ILE A 227 -24.25 13.93 -5.70
N GLU A 228 -24.72 12.82 -5.14
CA GLU A 228 -26.08 12.68 -4.60
C GLU A 228 -26.44 13.79 -3.60
N LEU A 229 -25.54 14.10 -2.67
CA LEU A 229 -25.72 15.15 -1.65
C LEU A 229 -25.95 16.54 -2.25
N LEU A 230 -25.37 16.83 -3.41
CA LEU A 230 -25.53 18.12 -4.10
C LEU A 230 -26.61 18.09 -5.18
N GLN A 231 -27.15 16.91 -5.52
CA GLN A 231 -28.01 16.66 -6.68
C GLN A 231 -27.47 17.28 -7.97
N LYS A 232 -26.14 17.32 -8.11
CA LYS A 232 -25.46 17.96 -9.24
C LYS A 232 -24.26 17.16 -9.68
N SER A 233 -24.00 17.22 -10.98
CA SER A 233 -22.80 16.66 -11.59
C SER A 233 -21.58 17.54 -11.29
N ARG A 234 -20.43 16.90 -11.08
CA ARG A 234 -19.13 17.53 -10.87
C ARG A 234 -18.05 16.83 -11.69
N THR A 235 -17.01 17.57 -12.03
CA THR A 235 -15.85 17.01 -12.72
C THR A 235 -14.96 16.29 -11.71
N LEU A 236 -14.69 15.01 -11.96
CA LEU A 236 -13.84 14.14 -11.16
C LEU A 236 -12.59 13.79 -11.97
N PHE A 237 -11.43 13.91 -11.33
CA PHE A 237 -10.14 13.46 -11.84
C PHE A 237 -9.68 12.27 -11.00
N ALA A 238 -9.49 11.12 -11.64
CA ALA A 238 -8.99 9.91 -11.03
C ALA A 238 -7.53 9.67 -11.45
N PHE A 239 -6.64 9.55 -10.48
CA PHE A 239 -5.27 9.07 -10.67
C PHE A 239 -5.20 7.61 -10.22
N GLU A 240 -5.13 6.70 -11.18
CA GLU A 240 -5.15 5.25 -11.00
C GLU A 240 -3.73 4.68 -11.02
N ILE A 241 -3.42 3.83 -10.06
CA ILE A 241 -2.11 3.22 -9.83
C ILE A 241 -2.31 1.70 -9.84
N ASP A 242 -1.77 1.03 -10.85
CA ASP A 242 -1.83 -0.42 -10.97
C ASP A 242 -0.69 -1.04 -10.16
N VAL A 243 -1.03 -1.78 -9.11
CA VAL A 243 -0.08 -2.46 -8.21
C VAL A 243 -0.23 -3.97 -8.30
N LYS A 244 0.89 -4.70 -8.23
CA LYS A 244 0.93 -6.16 -8.26
C LYS A 244 1.54 -6.71 -6.99
N ARG A 245 0.93 -7.76 -6.43
CA ARG A 245 1.44 -8.37 -5.20
C ARG A 245 2.72 -9.17 -5.49
N GLU A 246 3.69 -9.05 -4.59
CA GLU A 246 4.91 -9.87 -4.59
C GLU A 246 4.65 -11.24 -3.95
N SER A 247 4.01 -12.13 -4.71
CA SER A 247 3.50 -13.42 -4.21
C SER A 247 4.57 -14.43 -3.79
N ARG A 248 5.83 -14.24 -4.23
CA ARG A 248 6.90 -15.24 -4.07
C ARG A 248 7.11 -15.65 -2.61
N PHE A 249 7.11 -14.68 -1.70
CA PHE A 249 7.28 -14.94 -0.28
C PHE A 249 6.09 -15.71 0.32
N ILE A 250 4.87 -15.40 -0.14
CA ILE A 250 3.64 -16.06 0.32
C ILE A 250 3.61 -17.52 -0.14
N LEU A 251 4.13 -17.85 -1.32
CA LEU A 251 4.23 -19.24 -1.77
C LEU A 251 5.11 -20.09 -0.85
N TRP A 252 6.28 -19.57 -0.46
CA TRP A 252 7.22 -20.30 0.41
C TRP A 252 6.75 -20.38 1.86
N LYS A 253 6.14 -19.33 2.40
CA LYS A 253 5.71 -19.29 3.81
C LYS A 253 4.31 -19.81 4.04
N SER A 254 3.44 -19.71 3.05
CA SER A 254 2.03 -20.09 3.16
C SER A 254 1.72 -21.44 2.51
N LEU A 255 2.04 -21.56 1.22
CA LEU A 255 1.58 -22.69 0.41
C LEU A 255 2.42 -23.95 0.62
N LEU A 256 3.75 -23.79 0.77
CA LEU A 256 4.66 -24.92 0.94
C LEU A 256 4.39 -25.76 2.21
N PRO A 257 4.21 -25.17 3.41
CA PRO A 257 3.91 -25.96 4.62
C PRO A 257 2.65 -26.82 4.49
N VAL A 258 1.57 -26.27 3.93
CA VAL A 258 0.31 -27.00 3.73
C VAL A 258 0.51 -28.14 2.74
N THR A 259 1.20 -27.88 1.64
CA THR A 259 1.53 -28.91 0.64
C THR A 259 2.30 -30.05 1.29
N ILE A 260 3.28 -29.75 2.15
CA ILE A 260 4.04 -30.78 2.89
C ILE A 260 3.11 -31.59 3.82
N ILE A 261 2.20 -30.95 4.56
CA ILE A 261 1.27 -31.66 5.43
C ILE A 261 0.40 -32.64 4.63
N VAL A 262 -0.11 -32.22 3.47
CA VAL A 262 -0.91 -33.08 2.59
C VAL A 262 -0.08 -34.24 2.01
N LEU A 263 1.19 -33.99 1.67
CA LEU A 263 2.12 -35.04 1.23
C LEU A 263 2.47 -36.03 2.34
N VAL A 264 2.46 -35.60 3.62
CA VAL A 264 2.62 -36.52 4.75
C VAL A 264 1.40 -37.42 4.89
N THR A 265 0.17 -36.91 4.72
CA THR A 265 -1.05 -37.74 4.68
C THR A 265 -1.00 -38.75 3.54
N TYR A 266 -0.42 -38.40 2.38
CA TYR A 266 -0.27 -39.33 1.25
C TYR A 266 0.53 -40.60 1.59
N LEU A 267 1.43 -40.56 2.59
CA LEU A 267 2.18 -41.74 3.04
C LEU A 267 1.30 -42.85 3.62
N VAL A 268 0.07 -42.52 4.02
CA VAL A 268 -0.87 -43.48 4.60
C VAL A 268 -1.21 -44.62 3.65
N PHE A 269 -1.33 -44.36 2.33
CA PHE A 269 -1.64 -45.37 1.31
C PHE A 269 -0.49 -46.38 1.04
N TRP A 270 0.66 -46.16 1.67
CA TRP A 270 1.82 -47.05 1.61
C TRP A 270 1.94 -47.95 2.85
N LEU A 271 1.12 -47.70 3.88
CA LEU A 271 1.04 -48.55 5.06
C LEU A 271 0.11 -49.73 4.80
N GLU A 272 0.41 -50.89 5.40
CA GLU A 272 -0.44 -52.07 5.23
C GLU A 272 -1.83 -51.84 5.85
N PRO A 273 -2.94 -52.09 5.11
CA PRO A 273 -4.32 -51.86 5.58
C PRO A 273 -4.69 -52.56 6.88
N THR A 274 -3.94 -53.59 7.28
CA THR A 274 -4.19 -54.36 8.51
C THR A 274 -3.78 -53.60 9.77
N VAL A 275 -2.96 -52.55 9.65
CA VAL A 275 -2.39 -51.78 10.77
C VAL A 275 -3.04 -50.39 10.84
N ILE A 276 -4.28 -50.32 11.31
CA ILE A 276 -5.10 -49.08 11.32
C ILE A 276 -4.59 -47.98 12.25
N ILE A 277 -3.98 -48.34 13.39
CA ILE A 277 -3.55 -47.38 14.43
C ILE A 277 -2.65 -46.27 13.86
N PRO A 278 -1.51 -46.56 13.19
CA PRO A 278 -0.65 -45.54 12.59
C PRO A 278 -1.33 -44.78 11.44
N GLN A 279 -2.19 -45.42 10.65
CA GLN A 279 -2.89 -44.79 9.53
C GLN A 279 -3.86 -43.70 10.01
N VAL A 280 -4.69 -44.03 10.99
CA VAL A 280 -5.65 -43.08 11.59
C VAL A 280 -4.93 -42.02 12.39
N ALA A 281 -3.87 -42.37 13.13
CA ALA A 281 -3.07 -41.41 13.87
C ALA A 281 -2.42 -40.37 12.95
N LEU A 282 -1.79 -40.81 11.85
CA LEU A 282 -1.15 -39.93 10.87
C LEU A 282 -2.17 -39.01 10.18
N SER A 283 -3.30 -39.55 9.75
CA SER A 283 -4.39 -38.79 9.12
C SER A 283 -5.01 -37.77 10.08
N SER A 284 -5.20 -38.13 11.35
CA SER A 284 -5.76 -37.24 12.37
C SER A 284 -4.79 -36.12 12.75
N ILE A 285 -3.50 -36.43 12.92
CA ILE A 285 -2.46 -35.42 13.23
C ILE A 285 -2.35 -34.42 12.09
N THR A 286 -2.33 -34.89 10.84
CA THR A 286 -2.24 -34.00 9.67
C THR A 286 -3.49 -33.13 9.51
N LEU A 287 -4.69 -33.68 9.78
CA LEU A 287 -5.94 -32.90 9.80
C LEU A 287 -5.91 -31.78 10.83
N ILE A 288 -5.57 -32.10 12.09
CA ILE A 288 -5.43 -31.10 13.16
C ILE A 288 -4.36 -30.06 12.78
N SER A 289 -3.26 -30.48 12.18
CA SER A 289 -2.18 -29.58 11.77
C SER A 289 -2.64 -28.56 10.72
N VAL A 290 -3.36 -29.00 9.68
CA VAL A 290 -3.89 -28.08 8.65
C VAL A 290 -4.93 -27.14 9.22
N ILE A 291 -5.84 -27.63 10.07
CA ILE A 291 -6.86 -26.78 10.72
C ILE A 291 -6.20 -25.73 11.61
N THR A 292 -5.23 -26.14 12.43
CA THR A 292 -4.47 -25.22 13.30
C THR A 292 -3.74 -24.17 12.47
N TYR A 293 -3.16 -24.58 11.35
CA TYR A 293 -2.49 -23.69 10.42
C TYR A 293 -3.46 -22.67 9.81
N GLN A 294 -4.63 -23.11 9.33
CA GLN A 294 -5.68 -22.23 8.81
C GLN A 294 -6.15 -21.22 9.86
N LEU A 295 -6.36 -21.66 11.11
CA LEU A 295 -6.73 -20.75 12.21
C LEU A 295 -5.63 -19.70 12.45
N ASN A 296 -4.35 -20.09 12.41
CA ASN A 296 -3.24 -19.15 12.56
C ASN A 296 -3.23 -18.09 11.45
N LEU A 297 -3.46 -18.51 10.21
CA LEU A 297 -3.57 -17.61 9.07
C LEU A 297 -4.74 -16.63 9.21
N SER A 298 -5.90 -17.10 9.67
CA SER A 298 -7.08 -16.26 9.91
C SER A 298 -6.88 -15.17 10.96
N PHE A 299 -5.92 -15.33 11.89
CA PHE A 299 -5.57 -14.27 12.85
C PHE A 299 -4.63 -13.22 12.27
N GLN A 300 -3.84 -13.58 11.26
CA GLN A 300 -2.88 -12.67 10.64
C GLN A 300 -3.48 -11.90 9.47
N ARG A 301 -4.57 -12.42 8.88
CA ARG A 301 -5.17 -11.87 7.67
C ARG A 301 -6.51 -11.17 7.92
N PRO A 302 -6.86 -10.18 7.09
CA PRO A 302 -8.20 -9.65 7.00
C PRO A 302 -9.24 -10.74 6.83
N GLN A 303 -10.36 -10.61 7.54
CA GLN A 303 -11.56 -11.38 7.20
C GLN A 303 -12.30 -10.65 6.08
N ILE A 304 -12.26 -11.22 4.88
CA ILE A 304 -13.01 -10.75 3.73
C ILE A 304 -14.22 -11.67 3.49
N PRO A 305 -15.33 -11.15 2.93
CA PRO A 305 -16.60 -11.88 2.87
C PRO A 305 -16.66 -12.96 1.77
N TYR A 306 -15.59 -13.14 0.98
CA TYR A 306 -15.51 -14.10 -0.11
C TYR A 306 -14.26 -14.95 -0.01
N LEU A 307 -14.30 -16.15 -0.62
CA LEU A 307 -13.16 -17.07 -0.64
C LEU A 307 -12.08 -16.59 -1.61
N THR A 308 -10.84 -16.64 -1.17
CA THR A 308 -9.67 -16.46 -2.03
C THR A 308 -9.21 -17.78 -2.65
N ALA A 309 -8.38 -17.71 -3.69
CA ALA A 309 -7.71 -18.87 -4.28
C ALA A 309 -6.92 -19.68 -3.23
N GLU A 310 -6.22 -19.01 -2.30
CA GLU A 310 -5.56 -19.70 -1.18
C GLU A 310 -6.56 -20.41 -0.27
N ASP A 311 -7.70 -19.78 0.08
CA ASP A 311 -8.72 -20.41 0.93
C ASP A 311 -9.33 -21.65 0.26
N ILE A 312 -9.56 -21.60 -1.05
CA ILE A 312 -10.00 -22.75 -1.85
C ILE A 312 -8.97 -23.89 -1.75
N PHE A 313 -7.68 -23.59 -1.87
CA PHE A 313 -6.62 -24.58 -1.71
C PHE A 313 -6.56 -25.16 -0.29
N LEU A 314 -6.71 -24.35 0.75
CA LEU A 314 -6.73 -24.79 2.15
C LEU A 314 -7.93 -25.71 2.43
N ILE A 315 -9.14 -25.29 2.04
CA ILE A 315 -10.36 -26.07 2.21
C ILE A 315 -10.27 -27.39 1.42
N GLY A 316 -9.80 -27.33 0.17
CA GLY A 316 -9.58 -28.51 -0.66
C GLY A 316 -8.55 -29.48 -0.04
N SER A 317 -7.48 -28.95 0.56
CA SER A 317 -6.48 -29.77 1.26
C SER A 317 -7.07 -30.49 2.47
N ILE A 318 -7.95 -29.83 3.25
CA ILE A 318 -8.69 -30.45 4.34
C ILE A 318 -9.59 -31.57 3.81
N LEU A 319 -10.32 -31.32 2.72
CA LEU A 319 -11.19 -32.33 2.11
C LEU A 319 -10.40 -33.55 1.63
N LEU A 320 -9.20 -33.36 1.05
CA LEU A 320 -8.31 -34.45 0.66
C LEU A 320 -7.84 -35.27 1.86
N ILE A 321 -7.48 -34.63 2.97
CA ILE A 321 -7.07 -35.33 4.20
C ILE A 321 -8.24 -36.13 4.79
N VAL A 322 -9.44 -35.55 4.81
CA VAL A 322 -10.65 -36.26 5.26
C VAL A 322 -10.96 -37.45 4.33
N LEU A 323 -10.80 -37.29 3.02
CA LEU A 323 -10.97 -38.37 2.06
C LEU A 323 -9.97 -39.51 2.32
N ALA A 324 -8.70 -39.19 2.59
CA ALA A 324 -7.69 -40.18 2.97
C ALA A 324 -8.07 -40.90 4.27
N LEU A 325 -8.58 -40.17 5.28
CA LEU A 325 -9.04 -40.79 6.52
C LEU A 325 -10.22 -41.76 6.28
N ILE A 326 -11.20 -41.38 5.47
CA ILE A 326 -12.33 -42.25 5.12
C ILE A 326 -11.82 -43.50 4.40
N GLU A 327 -10.92 -43.33 3.44
CA GLU A 327 -10.30 -44.42 2.68
C GLU A 327 -9.63 -45.42 3.63
N THR A 328 -8.85 -44.96 4.62
CA THR A 328 -8.16 -45.87 5.55
C THR A 328 -9.10 -46.76 6.35
N ILE A 329 -10.22 -46.20 6.79
CA ILE A 329 -11.24 -46.94 7.55
C ILE A 329 -11.91 -47.99 6.64
N VAL A 330 -12.21 -47.62 5.39
CA VAL A 330 -12.80 -48.53 4.41
C VAL A 330 -11.82 -49.65 4.03
N SER A 331 -10.57 -49.30 3.73
CA SER A 331 -9.51 -50.25 3.38
C SER A 331 -9.24 -51.24 4.52
N TYR A 332 -9.15 -50.77 5.76
CA TYR A 332 -9.02 -51.63 6.95
C TYR A 332 -10.21 -52.60 7.10
N ASN A 333 -11.45 -52.10 7.01
CA ASN A 333 -12.64 -52.95 7.17
C ASN A 333 -12.73 -54.03 6.09
N LEU A 334 -12.35 -53.71 4.85
CA LEU A 334 -12.29 -54.69 3.75
C LEU A 334 -11.14 -55.69 3.92
N ALA A 335 -9.99 -55.21 4.41
CA ALA A 335 -8.81 -56.02 4.67
C ALA A 335 -9.00 -57.04 5.81
N GLN A 336 -9.76 -56.67 6.85
CA GLN A 336 -10.18 -57.57 7.93
C GLN A 336 -11.30 -58.53 7.50
N GLY A 337 -12.11 -58.15 6.52
CA GLY A 337 -13.18 -58.96 5.96
C GLY A 337 -12.70 -60.07 5.02
N LYS A 338 -13.64 -60.68 4.29
CA LYS A 338 -13.35 -61.71 3.27
C LYS A 338 -12.70 -61.14 2.00
N PHE A 339 -12.60 -59.82 1.88
CA PHE A 339 -12.21 -59.11 0.66
C PHE A 339 -10.82 -58.44 0.79
N LYS A 340 -9.85 -59.14 1.37
CA LYS A 340 -8.49 -58.62 1.59
C LYS A 340 -7.85 -58.02 0.33
N TYR A 341 -8.07 -58.65 -0.83
CA TYR A 341 -7.56 -58.15 -2.10
C TYR A 341 -8.18 -56.81 -2.51
N MET A 342 -9.46 -56.56 -2.18
CA MET A 342 -10.12 -55.29 -2.50
C MET A 342 -9.56 -54.11 -1.70
N GLY A 343 -9.25 -54.31 -0.40
CA GLY A 343 -8.62 -53.25 0.41
C GLY A 343 -7.29 -52.79 -0.18
N LEU A 344 -6.42 -53.75 -0.54
CA LEU A 344 -5.15 -53.46 -1.21
C LEU A 344 -5.33 -52.76 -2.57
N GLN A 345 -6.39 -53.08 -3.32
CA GLN A 345 -6.67 -52.41 -4.58
C GLN A 345 -7.07 -50.94 -4.40
N ILE A 346 -7.83 -50.62 -3.34
CA ILE A 346 -8.21 -49.23 -3.04
C ILE A 346 -6.96 -48.40 -2.75
N ASP A 347 -6.06 -48.87 -1.89
CA ASP A 347 -4.79 -48.20 -1.62
C ASP A 347 -4.00 -47.93 -2.92
N ILE A 348 -3.90 -48.94 -3.81
CA ILE A 348 -3.18 -48.81 -5.09
C ILE A 348 -3.83 -47.75 -5.98
N VAL A 349 -5.17 -47.67 -6.02
CA VAL A 349 -5.88 -46.63 -6.76
C VAL A 349 -5.59 -45.25 -6.15
N PHE A 350 -5.65 -45.12 -4.82
CA PHE A 350 -5.41 -43.86 -4.12
C PHE A 350 -3.96 -43.36 -4.22
N ARG A 351 -2.98 -44.26 -4.39
CA ARG A 351 -1.59 -43.88 -4.70
C ARG A 351 -1.47 -43.01 -5.96
N TRP A 352 -2.35 -43.22 -6.94
CA TRP A 352 -2.37 -42.41 -8.18
C TRP A 352 -3.44 -41.31 -8.12
N LEU A 353 -4.62 -41.62 -7.60
CA LEU A 353 -5.74 -40.68 -7.53
C LEU A 353 -5.41 -39.48 -6.63
N PHE A 354 -4.78 -39.70 -5.48
CA PHE A 354 -4.53 -38.62 -4.51
C PHE A 354 -3.59 -37.53 -5.05
N PRO A 355 -2.41 -37.85 -5.64
CA PRO A 355 -1.58 -36.85 -6.31
C PRO A 355 -2.30 -36.14 -7.47
N ILE A 356 -3.12 -36.86 -8.25
CA ILE A 356 -3.90 -36.26 -9.34
C ILE A 356 -4.92 -35.26 -8.81
N LEU A 357 -5.64 -35.60 -7.73
CA LEU A 357 -6.59 -34.70 -7.08
C LEU A 357 -5.89 -33.48 -6.46
N LEU A 358 -4.71 -33.66 -5.86
CA LEU A 358 -3.92 -32.55 -5.33
C LEU A 358 -3.46 -31.60 -6.44
N LEU A 359 -2.96 -32.14 -7.56
CA LEU A 359 -2.59 -31.34 -8.73
C LEU A 359 -3.80 -30.64 -9.35
N GLY A 360 -4.93 -31.35 -9.47
CA GLY A 360 -6.20 -30.77 -9.93
C GLY A 360 -6.67 -29.64 -9.04
N LEU A 361 -6.54 -29.77 -7.72
CA LEU A 361 -6.84 -28.73 -6.74
C LEU A 361 -5.92 -27.52 -6.91
N MET A 362 -4.60 -27.74 -7.08
CA MET A 362 -3.64 -26.65 -7.32
C MET A 362 -3.97 -25.89 -8.60
N LEU A 363 -4.32 -26.59 -9.68
CA LEU A 363 -4.72 -25.96 -10.94
C LEU A 363 -6.04 -25.20 -10.79
N PHE A 364 -7.05 -25.80 -10.14
CA PHE A 364 -8.35 -25.16 -9.94
C PHE A 364 -8.25 -23.91 -9.04
N ALA A 365 -7.38 -23.93 -8.03
CA ALA A 365 -7.24 -22.81 -7.12
C ALA A 365 -6.48 -21.64 -7.75
N PHE A 366 -5.43 -21.90 -8.55
CA PHE A 366 -4.47 -20.86 -8.96
C PHE A 366 -4.45 -20.53 -10.46
N LEU A 367 -5.23 -21.21 -11.29
CA LEU A 367 -5.33 -21.00 -12.74
C LEU A 367 -6.75 -20.54 -13.10
#